data_AF-A0AA97APT0-F1
#
_entry.id   AF-A0AA97APT0-F1
#
_cell.length_a   1.000
_cell.length_b   1.000
_cell.length_c   1.000
_cell.angle_alpha   90.00
_cell.angle_beta   90.00
_cell.angle_gamma   90.00
#
_symmetry.space_group_name_H-M   'P 1'
#
loop_
_entity.id
_entity.type
_entity.pdbx_description
1 polymer ?
#
loop_
_entity_poly.entity_id
_entity_poly.type
_entity_poly.pdbx_seq_one_letter_code
_entity_poly.pdbx_strand_id
1 'polypeptide(L)'
;MRLSCYTQYYLRQFLYQYACCWHYPLFGVGLQSYLQEDINLRLQQLCPNHRELQGKLRELEKLIELHRKVDTTAFCARQNISQLEQRILWLLGLKFLALLPMLAVTVIPDHAASRFRFILDHNLYQGIRYTDQLYGRVIEFGADYNLPACHVLFSLSGHHTDVVLTVSKSCHEIWLNLRTPIYQEIYKPKYGIVQNAA
;
A
#
# COMPACT_ATOMS: atom_id res chain seq x y z
N MET A 1 -12.36 -27.85 -0.55
CA MET A 1 -10.94 -27.76 -0.97
C MET A 1 -10.24 -26.76 -0.05
N ARG A 2 -8.98 -27.00 0.31
CA ARG A 2 -8.13 -26.11 1.14
C ARG A 2 -6.76 -26.04 0.49
N LEU A 3 -5.98 -24.99 0.75
CA LEU A 3 -4.59 -24.91 0.29
C LEU A 3 -3.76 -26.02 0.93
N SER A 4 -2.87 -26.64 0.15
CA SER A 4 -1.89 -27.56 0.71
C SER A 4 -1.03 -26.90 1.81
N CYS A 5 -0.55 -27.68 2.78
CA CYS A 5 0.34 -27.17 3.84
C CYS A 5 1.60 -26.52 3.25
N TYR A 6 2.10 -27.06 2.14
CA TYR A 6 3.25 -26.53 1.43
C TYR A 6 2.96 -25.14 0.83
N THR A 7 1.81 -24.98 0.16
CA THR A 7 1.38 -23.70 -0.41
C THR A 7 1.22 -22.65 0.69
N GLN A 8 0.64 -23.03 1.83
CA GLN A 8 0.49 -22.12 2.98
C GLN A 8 1.84 -21.68 3.55
N TYR A 9 2.80 -22.61 3.71
CA TYR A 9 4.15 -22.28 4.14
C TYR A 9 4.84 -21.30 3.17
N TYR A 10 4.78 -21.59 1.87
CA TYR A 10 5.39 -20.73 0.86
C TYR A 10 4.74 -19.35 0.80
N LEU A 11 3.40 -19.28 0.91
CA LEU A 11 2.68 -18.01 1.00
C LEU A 11 3.16 -17.18 2.20
N ARG A 12 3.39 -17.80 3.37
CA ARG A 12 3.93 -17.09 4.52
C ARG A 12 5.34 -16.55 4.25
N GLN A 13 6.21 -17.34 3.62
CA GLN A 13 7.54 -16.88 3.23
C GLN A 13 7.48 -15.72 2.22
N PHE A 14 6.62 -15.83 1.21
CA PHE A 14 6.37 -14.77 0.24
C PHE A 14 5.89 -13.49 0.92
N LEU A 15 4.88 -13.58 1.79
CA LEU A 15 4.35 -12.43 2.53
C LEU A 15 5.38 -11.83 3.51
N TYR A 16 6.31 -12.64 4.02
CA TYR A 16 7.40 -12.17 4.88
C TYR A 16 8.39 -11.26 4.15
N GLN A 17 8.49 -11.34 2.81
CA GLN A 17 9.29 -10.39 2.03
C GLN A 17 8.74 -8.96 2.13
N TYR A 18 7.44 -8.84 2.38
CA TYR A 18 6.74 -7.58 2.64
C TYR A 18 6.59 -7.31 4.14
N ALA A 19 7.33 -8.00 5.01
CA ALA A 19 7.33 -7.74 6.45
C ALA A 19 7.85 -6.34 6.79
N CYS A 20 8.80 -5.82 6.01
CA CYS A 20 9.23 -4.43 6.12
C CYS A 20 8.07 -3.46 5.87
N CYS A 21 7.05 -3.90 5.12
CA CYS A 21 5.84 -3.15 4.85
C CYS A 21 4.80 -3.22 5.98
N TRP A 22 5.02 -3.96 7.09
CA TRP A 22 4.04 -4.08 8.18
C TRP A 22 3.62 -2.77 8.82
N HIS A 23 4.51 -1.78 8.85
CA HIS A 23 4.26 -0.48 9.46
C HIS A 23 3.51 0.48 8.54
N TYR A 24 3.23 0.08 7.31
CA TYR A 24 2.62 0.97 6.35
C TYR A 24 1.11 0.97 6.57
N PRO A 25 0.49 2.15 6.51
CA PRO A 25 -0.92 2.37 6.82
C PRO A 25 -1.81 1.38 6.09
N LEU A 26 -1.53 1.27 4.80
CA LEU A 26 -2.46 0.84 3.77
C LEU A 26 -2.62 -0.68 3.74
N PHE A 27 -1.89 -1.41 4.60
CA PHE A 27 -2.03 -2.85 4.74
C PHE A 27 -3.07 -3.28 5.75
N GLY A 28 -3.47 -2.36 6.65
CA GLY A 28 -4.36 -2.66 7.77
C GLY A 28 -3.97 -3.96 8.48
N VAL A 29 -4.88 -4.49 9.28
CA VAL A 29 -4.73 -5.77 10.00
C VAL A 29 -4.60 -6.99 9.04
N GLY A 30 -4.64 -6.77 7.73
CA GLY A 30 -4.72 -7.81 6.70
C GLY A 30 -3.45 -8.64 6.56
N LEU A 31 -2.28 -8.01 6.37
CA LEU A 31 -1.04 -8.78 6.17
C LEU A 31 -0.62 -9.54 7.44
N GLN A 32 -0.80 -8.91 8.61
CA GLN A 32 -0.48 -9.53 9.90
C GLN A 32 -1.38 -10.74 10.19
N SER A 33 -2.68 -10.67 9.87
CA SER A 33 -3.60 -11.82 10.06
C SER A 33 -3.18 -13.02 9.19
N TYR A 34 -2.70 -12.82 7.97
CA TYR A 34 -2.19 -13.94 7.15
C TYR A 34 -0.95 -14.64 7.71
N LEU A 35 -0.16 -13.95 8.52
CA LEU A 35 1.06 -14.49 9.13
C LEU A 35 0.79 -15.18 10.47
N GLN A 36 -0.18 -14.67 11.23
CA GLN A 36 -0.53 -15.15 12.58
C GLN A 36 -1.67 -16.17 12.57
N GLU A 37 -2.63 -16.07 11.65
CA GLU A 37 -3.81 -16.92 11.57
C GLU A 37 -3.73 -17.98 10.46
N ASP A 38 -4.69 -18.91 10.42
CA ASP A 38 -4.83 -19.89 9.33
C ASP A 38 -5.29 -19.18 8.05
N ILE A 39 -4.45 -19.27 7.01
CA ILE A 39 -4.69 -18.65 5.70
C ILE A 39 -6.02 -19.12 5.08
N ASN A 40 -6.40 -20.39 5.29
CA ASN A 40 -7.66 -20.91 4.75
C ASN A 40 -8.88 -20.29 5.44
N LEU A 41 -8.81 -20.07 6.76
CA LEU A 41 -9.88 -19.39 7.50
C LEU A 41 -10.01 -17.95 7.02
N ARG A 42 -8.88 -17.26 6.79
CA ARG A 42 -8.90 -15.89 6.30
C ARG A 42 -9.46 -15.78 4.88
N LEU A 43 -9.09 -16.70 3.99
CA LEU A 43 -9.65 -16.76 2.64
C LEU A 43 -11.16 -17.07 2.65
N GLN A 44 -11.63 -17.92 3.57
CA GLN A 44 -13.06 -18.16 3.77
C GLN A 44 -13.81 -16.90 4.21
N GLN A 45 -13.22 -16.10 5.10
CA GLN A 45 -13.80 -14.82 5.52
C GLN A 45 -13.87 -13.81 4.37
N LEU A 46 -12.85 -13.77 3.50
CA LEU A 46 -12.84 -12.87 2.33
C LEU A 46 -13.84 -13.30 1.24
N CYS A 47 -14.16 -14.59 1.16
CA CYS A 47 -14.99 -15.15 0.09
C CYS A 47 -16.10 -16.03 0.69
N PRO A 48 -17.24 -15.44 1.08
CA PRO A 48 -18.34 -16.20 1.67
C PRO A 48 -18.96 -17.21 0.69
N ASN A 49 -18.80 -17.01 -0.62
CA ASN A 49 -19.26 -17.96 -1.64
C ASN A 49 -18.27 -19.13 -1.82
N HIS A 50 -18.74 -20.34 -1.53
CA HIS A 50 -17.91 -21.55 -1.60
C HIS A 50 -17.36 -21.85 -3.01
N ARG A 51 -18.11 -21.57 -4.08
CA ARG A 51 -17.62 -21.80 -5.45
C ARG A 51 -16.51 -20.83 -5.83
N GLU A 52 -16.67 -19.55 -5.45
CA GLU A 52 -15.66 -18.51 -5.66
C GLU A 52 -14.39 -18.84 -4.87
N LEU A 53 -14.54 -19.24 -3.61
CA LEU A 53 -13.44 -19.67 -2.76
C LEU A 53 -12.66 -20.83 -3.39
N GLN A 54 -13.35 -21.87 -3.88
CA GLN A 54 -12.67 -22.99 -4.54
C GLN A 54 -11.92 -22.57 -5.80
N GLY A 55 -12.47 -21.64 -6.59
CA GLY A 55 -11.79 -21.07 -7.74
C GLY A 55 -10.48 -20.35 -7.33
N LYS A 56 -10.56 -19.47 -6.33
CA LYS A 56 -9.39 -18.73 -5.82
C LYS A 56 -8.33 -19.63 -5.22
N LEU A 57 -8.72 -20.67 -4.48
CA LEU A 57 -7.78 -21.63 -3.88
C LEU A 57 -6.99 -22.39 -4.97
N ARG A 58 -7.66 -22.87 -6.02
CA ARG A 58 -6.99 -23.53 -7.15
C ARG A 58 -6.08 -22.57 -7.90
N GLU A 59 -6.52 -21.34 -8.11
CA GLU A 59 -5.72 -20.32 -8.78
C GLU A 59 -4.48 -19.97 -7.95
N LEU A 60 -4.61 -19.80 -6.63
CA LEU A 60 -3.50 -19.56 -5.72
C LEU A 60 -2.47 -20.70 -5.74
N GLU A 61 -2.91 -21.97 -5.69
CA GLU A 61 -1.99 -23.12 -5.80
C GLU A 61 -1.20 -23.09 -7.11
N LYS A 62 -1.88 -22.83 -8.23
CA LYS A 62 -1.23 -22.74 -9.54
C LYS A 62 -0.25 -21.56 -9.61
N LEU A 63 -0.63 -20.38 -9.11
CA LEU A 63 0.21 -19.19 -9.14
C LEU A 63 1.46 -19.34 -8.27
N ILE A 64 1.34 -19.97 -7.09
CA ILE A 64 2.47 -20.23 -6.21
C ILE A 64 3.42 -21.26 -6.84
N GLU A 65 2.88 -22.30 -7.48
CA GLU A 65 3.71 -23.26 -8.21
C GLU A 65 4.46 -22.60 -9.37
N LEU A 66 3.80 -21.70 -10.11
CA LEU A 66 4.42 -20.94 -11.20
C LEU A 66 5.50 -20.00 -10.65
N HIS A 67 5.19 -19.21 -9.62
CA HIS A 67 6.14 -18.30 -8.98
C HIS A 67 7.42 -19.01 -8.53
N ARG A 68 7.29 -20.24 -7.99
CA ARG A 68 8.44 -21.07 -7.59
C ARG A 68 9.31 -21.51 -8.77
N LYS A 69 8.72 -21.74 -9.94
CA LYS A 69 9.42 -22.25 -11.13
C LYS A 69 10.11 -21.16 -11.94
N VAL A 70 9.89 -19.87 -11.64
CA VAL A 70 10.54 -18.80 -12.38
C VAL A 70 11.97 -18.61 -11.88
N ASP A 71 12.94 -18.86 -12.76
CA ASP A 71 14.35 -18.53 -12.52
C ASP A 71 14.53 -17.00 -12.48
N THR A 72 14.99 -16.49 -11.34
CA THR A 72 15.14 -15.04 -11.04
C THR A 72 16.28 -14.35 -11.78
N THR A 73 17.01 -15.05 -12.64
CA THR A 73 18.25 -14.58 -13.28
C THR A 73 18.03 -13.78 -14.57
N ALA A 74 16.87 -13.89 -15.24
CA ALA A 74 16.59 -13.18 -16.48
C ALA A 74 15.76 -11.88 -16.28
N PHE A 75 16.12 -10.78 -16.95
CA PHE A 75 15.41 -9.50 -16.85
C PHE A 75 13.92 -9.59 -17.27
N CYS A 76 13.60 -10.33 -18.33
CA CYS A 76 12.22 -10.61 -18.73
C CYS A 76 11.45 -11.46 -17.70
N ALA A 77 12.15 -12.25 -16.88
CA ALA A 77 11.53 -12.98 -15.79
C ALA A 77 11.06 -12.02 -14.69
N ARG A 78 11.74 -10.89 -14.44
CA ARG A 78 11.35 -9.92 -13.40
C ARG A 78 10.00 -9.27 -13.64
N GLN A 79 9.66 -8.91 -14.88
CA GLN A 79 8.33 -8.34 -15.20
C GLN A 79 7.22 -9.39 -15.07
N ASN A 80 7.46 -10.63 -15.49
CA ASN A 80 6.51 -11.73 -15.32
C ASN A 80 6.32 -12.10 -13.84
N ILE A 81 7.38 -12.05 -13.04
CA ILE A 81 7.33 -12.27 -11.59
C ILE A 81 6.47 -11.18 -10.93
N SER A 82 6.69 -9.90 -11.24
CA SER A 82 5.90 -8.83 -10.59
C SER A 82 4.41 -8.98 -10.87
N GLN A 83 4.00 -9.37 -12.09
CA GLN A 83 2.60 -9.62 -12.42
C GLN A 83 2.03 -10.84 -11.66
N LEU A 84 2.82 -11.89 -11.48
CA LEU A 84 2.44 -13.07 -10.68
C LEU A 84 2.26 -12.69 -9.20
N GLU A 85 3.23 -12.00 -8.62
CA GLU A 85 3.19 -11.51 -7.23
C GLU A 85 1.96 -10.63 -6.99
N GLN A 86 1.70 -9.68 -7.90
CA GLN A 86 0.51 -8.85 -7.87
C GLN A 86 -0.76 -9.68 -7.84
N ARG A 87 -0.89 -10.66 -8.73
CA ARG A 87 -2.09 -11.50 -8.80
C ARG A 87 -2.28 -12.34 -7.54
N ILE A 88 -1.20 -12.86 -6.96
CA ILE A 88 -1.22 -13.55 -5.65
C ILE A 88 -1.76 -12.60 -4.57
N LEU A 89 -1.18 -11.40 -4.47
CA LEU A 89 -1.57 -10.39 -3.49
C LEU A 89 -3.04 -9.95 -3.66
N TRP A 90 -3.52 -9.81 -4.90
CA TRP A 90 -4.92 -9.53 -5.21
C TRP A 90 -5.87 -10.63 -4.73
N LEU A 91 -5.52 -11.90 -4.95
CA LEU A 91 -6.34 -13.04 -4.51
C LEU A 91 -6.39 -13.17 -2.98
N LEU A 92 -5.33 -12.74 -2.29
CA LEU A 92 -5.27 -12.64 -0.83
C LEU A 92 -6.00 -11.39 -0.28
N GLY A 93 -6.63 -10.58 -1.14
CA GLY A 93 -7.25 -9.32 -0.72
C GLY A 93 -6.24 -8.23 -0.33
N LEU A 94 -4.94 -8.45 -0.51
CA LEU A 94 -3.85 -7.52 -0.24
C LEU A 94 -3.61 -6.59 -1.45
N LYS A 95 -4.70 -6.04 -2.00
CA LYS A 95 -4.70 -5.29 -3.26
C LYS A 95 -3.76 -4.09 -3.23
N PHE A 96 -3.58 -3.46 -2.07
CA PHE A 96 -2.65 -2.35 -1.95
C PHE A 96 -1.19 -2.77 -2.11
N LEU A 97 -0.77 -3.95 -1.62
CA LEU A 97 0.60 -4.46 -1.83
C LEU A 97 0.85 -4.67 -3.32
N ALA A 98 -0.16 -5.16 -4.03
CA ALA A 98 -0.05 -5.37 -5.47
C ALA A 98 0.15 -4.04 -6.22
N LEU A 99 -0.37 -2.93 -5.70
CA LEU A 99 -0.36 -1.67 -6.42
C LEU A 99 0.83 -0.79 -6.05
N LEU A 100 1.41 -0.93 -4.85
CA LEU A 100 2.56 -0.14 -4.40
C LEU A 100 3.71 -0.06 -5.41
N PRO A 101 4.20 -1.16 -6.02
CA PRO A 101 5.31 -1.10 -6.97
C PRO A 101 5.00 -0.30 -8.24
N MET A 102 3.71 -0.07 -8.53
CA MET A 102 3.25 0.72 -9.67
C MET A 102 3.05 2.20 -9.34
N LEU A 103 3.06 2.56 -8.05
CA LEU A 103 2.88 3.93 -7.59
C LEU A 103 4.24 4.63 -7.52
N ALA A 104 4.37 5.80 -8.15
CA ALA A 104 5.52 6.69 -7.99
C ALA A 104 5.48 7.39 -6.61
N VAL A 105 5.51 6.60 -5.54
CA VAL A 105 5.37 7.05 -4.16
C VAL A 105 6.60 6.61 -3.37
N THR A 106 7.23 7.57 -2.72
CA THR A 106 8.35 7.29 -1.80
C THR A 106 7.77 7.06 -0.41
N VAL A 107 8.03 5.89 0.18
CA VAL A 107 7.54 5.60 1.53
C VAL A 107 8.69 5.59 2.52
N ILE A 108 8.52 6.35 3.61
CA ILE A 108 9.54 6.56 4.64
C ILE A 108 8.93 6.43 6.03
N PRO A 109 9.71 6.00 7.04
CA PRO A 109 9.25 6.07 8.41
C PRO A 109 9.17 7.53 8.87
N ASP A 110 8.25 7.83 9.78
CA ASP A 110 7.98 9.20 10.24
C ASP A 110 9.22 9.96 10.74
N HIS A 111 10.12 9.27 11.43
CA HIS A 111 11.35 9.84 11.97
C HIS A 111 12.43 10.13 10.91
N ALA A 112 12.25 9.71 9.66
CA ALA A 112 13.20 10.00 8.58
C ALA A 112 13.01 11.39 7.97
N ALA A 113 11.97 12.13 8.39
CA ALA A 113 11.64 13.45 7.88
C ALA A 113 11.62 14.50 9.00
N SER A 114 12.07 15.72 8.69
CA SER A 114 11.98 16.84 9.63
C SER A 114 10.70 17.63 9.40
N ARG A 115 9.85 17.71 10.42
CA ARG A 115 8.58 18.46 10.36
C ARG A 115 8.79 19.97 10.53
N PHE A 116 8.00 20.76 9.82
CA PHE A 116 7.92 22.21 9.98
C PHE A 116 6.49 22.71 9.77
N ARG A 117 6.25 23.99 10.05
CA ARG A 117 4.98 24.67 9.78
C ARG A 117 5.21 25.87 8.87
N PHE A 118 4.24 26.17 8.01
CA PHE A 118 4.31 27.29 7.09
C PHE A 118 2.92 27.90 6.85
N ILE A 119 2.89 29.12 6.34
CA ILE A 119 1.64 29.84 6.03
C ILE A 119 1.47 29.89 4.52
N LEU A 120 0.26 29.53 4.06
CA LEU A 120 -0.18 29.65 2.66
C LEU A 120 -1.62 30.16 2.68
N ASP A 121 -1.98 31.13 1.85
CA ASP A 121 -3.34 31.68 1.78
C ASP A 121 -3.97 32.00 3.16
N HIS A 122 -3.18 32.58 4.07
CA HIS A 122 -3.56 32.95 5.44
C HIS A 122 -3.88 31.77 6.39
N ASN A 123 -3.63 30.54 5.95
CA ASN A 123 -3.81 29.33 6.75
C ASN A 123 -2.47 28.73 7.17
N LEU A 124 -2.42 28.13 8.36
CA LEU A 124 -1.25 27.44 8.89
C LEU A 124 -1.28 25.97 8.46
N TYR A 125 -0.23 25.53 7.77
CA TYR A 125 -0.06 24.16 7.29
C TYR A 125 1.16 23.49 7.91
N GLN A 126 1.20 22.17 7.78
CA GLN A 126 2.34 21.34 8.16
C GLN A 126 3.09 20.85 6.93
N GLY A 127 4.40 20.81 7.03
CA GLY A 127 5.28 20.28 5.99
C GLY A 127 6.38 19.40 6.54
N ILE A 128 7.03 18.66 5.64
CA ILE A 128 8.23 17.89 5.92
C ILE A 128 9.37 18.27 4.98
N ARG A 129 10.59 18.19 5.49
CA ARG A 129 11.81 18.19 4.68
C ARG A 129 12.33 16.76 4.56
N TYR A 130 12.50 16.31 3.33
CA TYR A 130 13.08 15.00 3.00
C TYR A 130 13.94 15.13 1.74
N THR A 131 15.19 14.65 1.79
CA THR A 131 16.14 14.70 0.66
C THR A 131 16.25 16.10 0.02
N ASP A 132 16.36 17.13 0.84
CA ASP A 132 16.42 18.56 0.44
C ASP A 132 15.21 19.11 -0.33
N GLN A 133 14.12 18.35 -0.38
CA GLN A 133 12.84 18.81 -0.89
C GLN A 133 11.88 19.13 0.26
N LEU A 134 10.95 20.04 -0.01
CA LEU A 134 9.91 20.44 0.92
C LEU A 134 8.58 19.89 0.43
N TYR A 135 7.88 19.20 1.31
CA TYR A 135 6.57 18.65 1.04
C TYR A 135 5.57 19.24 2.02
N GLY A 136 4.37 19.48 1.53
CA GLY A 136 3.24 19.88 2.36
C GLY A 136 2.34 18.67 2.60
N ARG A 137 1.77 18.61 3.81
CA ARG A 137 0.81 17.57 4.14
C ARG A 137 -0.40 17.70 3.23
N VAL A 138 -0.95 16.58 2.77
CA VAL A 138 -2.21 16.48 2.01
C VAL A 138 -3.30 15.91 2.89
N ILE A 139 -3.04 14.75 3.48
CA ILE A 139 -3.98 14.05 4.37
C ILE A 139 -3.20 13.33 5.47
N GLU A 140 -3.81 13.31 6.65
CA GLU A 140 -3.42 12.50 7.80
C GLU A 140 -4.48 11.43 7.99
N PHE A 141 -4.08 10.18 8.24
CA PHE A 141 -5.01 9.06 8.36
C PHE A 141 -4.47 7.93 9.24
N GLY A 142 -5.39 7.28 9.96
CA GLY A 142 -5.15 6.04 10.69
C GLY A 142 -5.57 4.80 9.89
N ALA A 143 -5.47 3.63 10.52
CA ALA A 143 -5.77 2.33 9.88
C ALA A 143 -7.20 2.24 9.30
N ASP A 144 -8.17 2.93 9.90
CA ASP A 144 -9.58 2.89 9.47
C ASP A 144 -9.85 3.66 8.15
N TYR A 145 -8.92 4.53 7.74
CA TYR A 145 -9.07 5.42 6.58
C TYR A 145 -8.18 5.02 5.40
N ASN A 146 -7.74 3.76 5.37
CA ASN A 146 -6.86 3.22 4.33
C ASN A 146 -7.44 3.32 2.91
N LEU A 147 -8.72 3.02 2.72
CA LEU A 147 -9.33 3.04 1.39
C LEU A 147 -9.41 4.47 0.81
N PRO A 148 -9.93 5.48 1.54
CA PRO A 148 -9.83 6.88 1.10
C PRO A 148 -8.40 7.33 0.81
N ALA A 149 -7.43 6.97 1.67
CA ALA A 149 -6.03 7.33 1.47
C ALA A 149 -5.42 6.67 0.22
N CYS A 150 -5.80 5.43 -0.10
CA CYS A 150 -5.44 4.78 -1.36
C CYS A 150 -5.92 5.61 -2.55
N HIS A 151 -7.18 6.03 -2.56
CA HIS A 151 -7.74 6.83 -3.65
C HIS A 151 -6.98 8.13 -3.85
N VAL A 152 -6.61 8.82 -2.77
CA VAL A 152 -5.78 10.02 -2.84
C VAL A 152 -4.40 9.70 -3.43
N LEU A 153 -3.73 8.65 -2.97
CA LEU A 153 -2.43 8.22 -3.51
C LEU A 153 -2.48 7.87 -5.00
N PHE A 154 -3.54 7.18 -5.47
CA PHE A 154 -3.72 6.89 -6.89
C PHE A 154 -3.89 8.15 -7.72
N SER A 155 -4.74 9.07 -7.28
CA SER A 155 -4.95 10.33 -7.97
C SER A 155 -3.66 11.15 -8.07
N LEU A 156 -2.88 11.22 -6.98
CA LEU A 156 -1.64 12.00 -6.95
C LEU A 156 -0.49 11.36 -7.75
N SER A 157 -0.36 10.04 -7.71
CA SER A 157 0.68 9.31 -8.45
C SER A 157 0.44 9.31 -9.96
N GLY A 158 -0.81 9.35 -10.42
CA GLY A 158 -1.18 9.48 -11.83
C GLY A 158 -0.71 10.78 -12.49
N HIS A 159 -0.35 11.79 -11.70
CA HIS A 159 0.12 13.09 -12.18
C HIS A 159 1.66 13.24 -12.20
N HIS A 160 2.43 12.16 -12.04
CA HIS A 160 3.91 12.19 -11.94
C HIS A 160 4.42 13.13 -10.85
N THR A 161 3.66 13.25 -9.77
CA THR A 161 3.97 14.13 -8.65
C THR A 161 4.89 13.42 -7.67
N ASP A 162 5.91 14.11 -7.14
CA ASP A 162 6.74 13.59 -6.06
C ASP A 162 5.90 13.47 -4.78
N VAL A 163 5.36 12.27 -4.54
CA VAL A 163 4.54 11.94 -3.37
C VAL A 163 5.39 11.19 -2.36
N VAL A 164 5.35 11.66 -1.11
CA VAL A 164 5.93 10.97 0.03
C VAL A 164 4.83 10.48 0.94
N LEU A 165 4.96 9.25 1.43
CA LEU A 165 4.10 8.68 2.47
C LEU A 165 4.96 8.50 3.73
N THR A 166 4.65 9.20 4.82
CA THR A 166 5.26 8.90 6.12
C THR A 166 4.41 7.88 6.86
N VAL A 167 5.09 6.95 7.52
CA VAL A 167 4.43 5.86 8.25
C VAL A 167 4.89 5.82 9.71
N SER A 168 3.93 5.75 10.63
CA SER A 168 4.17 5.50 12.06
C SER A 168 3.29 4.34 12.56
N LYS A 169 3.31 4.04 13.85
CA LYS A 169 2.51 2.95 14.43
C LYS A 169 1.00 3.25 14.46
N SER A 170 0.61 4.51 14.49
CA SER A 170 -0.77 4.92 14.76
C SER A 170 -1.32 5.95 13.78
N CYS A 171 -0.44 6.66 13.07
CA CYS A 171 -0.82 7.75 12.20
C CYS A 171 0.10 7.79 10.98
N HIS A 172 -0.47 8.10 9.83
CA HIS A 172 0.22 8.14 8.56
C HIS A 172 -0.18 9.36 7.78
N GLU A 173 0.74 9.89 6.99
CA GLU A 173 0.54 11.16 6.32
C GLU A 173 1.03 11.08 4.88
N ILE A 174 0.21 11.57 3.96
CA ILE A 174 0.57 11.74 2.55
C ILE A 174 1.05 13.18 2.37
N TRP A 175 2.19 13.33 1.72
CA TRP A 175 2.86 14.58 1.49
C TRP A 175 3.09 14.77 0.00
N LEU A 176 2.93 16.00 -0.45
CA LEU A 176 3.16 16.37 -1.84
C LEU A 176 4.20 17.48 -1.90
N ASN A 177 5.10 17.41 -2.88
CA ASN A 177 6.14 18.41 -3.04
C ASN A 177 5.51 19.81 -3.21
N LEU A 178 5.91 20.77 -2.37
CA LEU A 178 5.35 22.13 -2.37
C LEU A 178 5.57 22.90 -3.68
N ARG A 179 6.54 22.47 -4.50
CA ARG A 179 6.81 23.06 -5.81
C ARG A 179 5.83 22.61 -6.88
N THR A 180 5.00 21.60 -6.60
CA THR A 180 4.05 21.07 -7.58
C THR A 180 2.83 21.99 -7.67
N PRO A 181 2.38 22.36 -8.88
CA PRO A 181 1.22 23.25 -9.06
C PRO A 181 -0.05 22.70 -8.39
N ILE A 182 -0.20 21.38 -8.41
CA ILE A 182 -1.33 20.66 -7.83
C ILE A 182 -1.46 20.93 -6.32
N TYR A 183 -0.36 21.14 -5.59
CA TYR A 183 -0.43 21.43 -4.16
C TYR A 183 -1.25 22.70 -3.86
N GLN A 184 -1.08 23.74 -4.67
CA GLN A 184 -1.83 24.98 -4.52
C GLN A 184 -3.30 24.82 -4.93
N GLU A 185 -3.61 23.86 -5.80
CA GLU A 185 -4.99 23.59 -6.23
C GLU A 185 -5.77 22.75 -5.23
N ILE A 186 -5.10 21.83 -4.53
CA ILE A 186 -5.68 20.98 -3.48
C ILE A 186 -6.27 21.84 -2.34
N TYR A 187 -5.63 22.96 -2.02
CA TYR A 187 -6.03 23.84 -0.93
C TYR A 187 -6.88 25.04 -1.36
N LYS A 188 -7.25 25.12 -2.65
CA LYS A 188 -8.32 26.03 -3.06
C LYS A 188 -9.64 25.55 -2.45
N PRO A 189 -10.49 26.45 -1.93
CA PRO A 189 -11.71 26.13 -1.18
C PRO A 189 -12.81 25.34 -1.95
N LYS A 190 -12.53 24.84 -3.15
CA LYS A 190 -13.44 23.99 -3.94
C LYS A 190 -13.31 22.49 -3.66
N TYR A 191 -12.19 22.03 -3.11
CA TYR A 191 -11.98 20.61 -2.83
C TYR A 191 -11.58 20.46 -1.37
N GLY A 192 -12.59 20.31 -0.50
CA GLY A 192 -12.37 19.98 0.90
C GLY A 192 -11.68 18.62 1.04
N ILE A 193 -10.35 18.59 0.93
CA ILE A 193 -9.58 17.46 1.42
C ILE A 193 -9.64 17.56 2.94
N VAL A 194 -10.37 16.60 3.49
CA VAL A 194 -10.70 16.39 4.90
C VAL A 194 -9.54 16.82 5.81
N GLN A 195 -9.65 18.05 6.30
CA GLN A 195 -8.93 18.48 7.49
C GLN A 195 -9.68 17.82 8.65
N ASN A 196 -9.09 16.78 9.22
CA ASN A 196 -9.55 16.05 10.40
C ASN A 196 -10.69 15.05 10.12
N ALA A 197 -10.33 13.78 9.91
CA ALA A 197 -11.13 12.71 10.46
C ALA A 197 -10.63 12.51 11.90
N ALA A 198 -11.28 13.22 12.84
CA ALA A 198 -11.17 12.93 14.27
C ALA A 198 -12.08 11.74 14.61
#